data_AF-A0A167C0G8-F1
#
_entry.id   AF-A0A167C0G8-F1
#
_cell.length_a   1.000
_cell.length_b   1.000
_cell.length_c   1.000
_cell.angle_alpha   90.00
_cell.angle_beta   90.00
_cell.angle_gamma   90.00
#
_symmetry.space_group_name_H-M   'P 1'
#
loop_
_entity.id
_entity.type
_entity.pdbx_description
1 polymer ?
#
loop_
_entity_poly.entity_id
_entity_poly.type
_entity_poly.pdbx_seq_one_letter_code
_entity_poly.pdbx_strand_id
1 'polypeptide(L)'
;MPRYTPEHLQGAIDSVMDGVSIKKSAKQWGVPYSTLCGRLTGSISNTAAKEDFQRISLRGFVTKILVAAGDKRPLGKKWMEGFLKRNPAVKTLKSKKIDYKRVKSVTIEAI
;
A
#
# COMPACT_ATOMS: atom_id res chain seq x y z
N MET A 1 23.27 12.52 -12.53
CA MET A 1 21.83 12.50 -12.90
C MET A 1 21.31 13.92 -12.92
N PRO A 2 20.65 14.39 -13.99
CA PRO A 2 19.98 15.70 -13.98
C PRO A 2 18.98 15.75 -12.83
N ARG A 3 19.10 16.77 -11.97
CA ARG A 3 18.28 16.92 -10.76
C ARG A 3 16.97 17.65 -11.14
N TYR A 4 16.03 16.93 -11.74
CA TYR A 4 14.70 17.48 -12.02
C TYR A 4 13.88 17.57 -10.73
N THR A 5 13.16 18.67 -10.53
CA THR A 5 12.29 18.88 -9.39
C THR A 5 10.88 18.36 -9.69
N PRO A 6 10.01 18.20 -8.68
CA PRO A 6 8.60 17.89 -8.90
C PRO A 6 7.90 18.92 -9.78
N GLU A 7 8.28 20.21 -9.73
CA GLU A 7 7.68 21.24 -10.57
C GLU A 7 7.98 21.01 -12.06
N HIS A 8 9.23 20.66 -12.40
CA HIS A 8 9.60 20.33 -13.77
C HIS A 8 8.83 19.10 -14.30
N LEU A 9 8.52 18.15 -13.42
CA LEU A 9 7.73 16.97 -13.79
C LEU A 9 6.29 17.35 -14.12
N GLN A 10 5.68 18.22 -13.30
CA GLN A 10 4.29 18.64 -13.49
C GLN A 10 4.14 19.49 -14.76
N GLY A 11 5.00 20.49 -14.97
CA GLY A 11 4.96 21.29 -16.19
C GLY A 11 5.20 20.48 -17.47
N ALA A 12 6.03 19.43 -17.38
CA ALA A 12 6.21 18.49 -18.49
C ALA A 12 4.94 17.69 -18.80
N ILE A 13 4.18 17.28 -17.77
CA ILE A 13 2.89 16.60 -17.95
C ILE A 13 1.88 17.56 -18.59
N ASP A 14 1.75 18.76 -18.06
CA ASP A 14 0.76 19.75 -18.53
C ASP A 14 1.00 20.11 -19.99
N SER A 15 2.25 20.38 -20.39
CA SER A 15 2.60 20.66 -21.79
C SER A 15 2.34 19.49 -22.75
N VAL A 16 2.41 18.24 -22.29
CA VAL A 16 2.01 17.08 -23.10
C VAL A 16 0.50 17.02 -23.25
N MET A 17 -0.26 17.36 -22.20
CA MET A 17 -1.72 17.46 -22.26
C MET A 17 -2.17 18.59 -23.21
N ASP A 18 -1.38 19.66 -23.31
CA ASP A 18 -1.56 20.76 -24.28
C ASP A 18 -1.19 20.37 -25.72
N GLY A 19 -0.75 19.13 -25.96
CA GLY A 19 -0.49 18.58 -27.30
C GLY A 19 0.96 18.61 -27.76
N VAL A 20 1.91 19.01 -26.90
CA VAL A 20 3.34 18.90 -27.21
C VAL A 20 3.78 17.43 -27.15
N SER A 21 4.60 16.99 -28.09
CA SER A 21 5.10 15.61 -28.08
C SER A 21 5.98 15.33 -26.85
N ILE A 22 5.87 14.12 -26.29
CA ILE A 22 6.56 13.68 -25.06
C ILE A 22 8.07 13.95 -25.12
N LYS A 23 8.72 13.70 -26.28
CA LYS A 23 10.17 13.97 -26.46
C LYS A 23 10.50 15.46 -26.41
N LYS A 24 9.67 16.32 -27.01
CA LYS A 24 9.87 17.77 -27.01
C LYS A 24 9.65 18.33 -25.60
N SER A 25 8.59 17.90 -24.92
CA SER A 25 8.29 18.29 -23.55
C SER A 25 9.40 17.86 -22.58
N ALA A 26 9.85 16.60 -22.64
CA ALA A 26 10.97 16.11 -21.82
C ALA A 26 12.25 16.94 -22.00
N LYS A 27 12.58 17.30 -23.25
CA LYS A 27 13.74 18.15 -23.55
C LYS A 27 13.57 19.58 -23.02
N GLN A 28 12.38 20.16 -23.18
CA GLN A 28 12.05 21.52 -22.77
C GLN A 28 12.13 21.70 -21.24
N TRP A 29 11.63 20.72 -20.49
CA TRP A 29 11.59 20.76 -19.02
C TRP A 29 12.80 20.10 -18.34
N GLY A 30 13.78 19.61 -19.12
CA GLY A 30 14.98 18.97 -18.57
C GLY A 30 14.70 17.67 -17.79
N VAL A 31 13.59 17.01 -18.10
CA VAL A 31 13.15 15.76 -17.45
C VAL A 31 13.54 14.57 -18.34
N PRO A 32 14.05 13.45 -17.79
CA PRO A 32 14.31 12.25 -18.57
C PRO A 32 13.04 11.74 -19.26
N TYR A 33 13.14 11.46 -20.57
CA TYR A 33 12.02 10.97 -21.38
C TYR A 33 11.34 9.74 -20.76
N SER A 34 12.13 8.79 -20.24
CA SER A 34 11.62 7.58 -19.59
C SER A 34 10.79 7.88 -18.34
N THR A 35 11.15 8.91 -17.58
CA THR A 35 10.40 9.37 -16.41
C THR A 35 9.05 9.95 -16.83
N LEU A 36 9.03 10.84 -17.82
CA LEU A 36 7.78 11.45 -18.31
C LEU A 36 6.85 10.40 -18.94
N CYS A 37 7.40 9.49 -19.73
CA CYS A 37 6.67 8.36 -20.32
C CYS A 37 6.07 7.46 -19.22
N GLY A 38 6.85 7.08 -18.21
CA GLY A 38 6.35 6.25 -17.10
C GLY A 38 5.20 6.92 -16.33
N ARG A 39 5.21 8.25 -16.21
CA ARG A 39 4.11 9.00 -15.58
C ARG A 39 2.84 9.03 -16.43
N LEU A 40 2.95 9.26 -17.73
CA LEU A 40 1.80 9.25 -18.64
C LEU A 40 1.17 7.86 -18.76
N THR A 41 1.98 6.81 -18.65
CA THR A 41 1.51 5.41 -18.70
C THR A 41 0.90 4.94 -17.37
N GLY A 42 0.80 5.81 -16.36
CA GLY A 42 0.19 5.48 -15.07
C GLY A 42 1.06 4.61 -14.15
N SER A 43 2.38 4.62 -14.32
CA SER A 43 3.27 3.93 -13.37
C SER A 43 3.15 4.60 -12.00
N ILE A 44 2.52 3.91 -11.06
CA ILE A 44 2.41 4.32 -9.67
C ILE A 44 3.81 4.51 -9.07
N SER A 45 3.97 5.55 -8.26
CA SER A 45 5.23 5.79 -7.59
C SER A 45 5.56 4.61 -6.67
N ASN A 46 6.84 4.24 -6.57
CA ASN A 46 7.30 3.21 -5.61
C ASN A 46 6.83 3.50 -4.18
N THR A 47 6.65 4.78 -3.83
CA THR A 47 6.11 5.21 -2.54
C THR A 47 4.64 4.84 -2.40
N ALA A 48 3.78 5.17 -3.37
CA ALA A 48 2.36 4.82 -3.36
C ALA A 48 2.14 3.30 -3.43
N ALA A 49 2.93 2.58 -4.26
CA ALA A 49 2.87 1.12 -4.31
C ALA A 49 3.25 0.47 -2.96
N LYS A 50 4.13 1.11 -2.17
CA LYS A 50 4.57 0.63 -0.85
C LYS A 50 3.58 0.92 0.28
N GLU A 51 2.66 1.87 0.13
CA GLU A 51 1.61 2.13 1.12
C GLU A 51 0.71 0.90 1.33
N ASP A 52 0.41 0.15 0.27
CA ASP A 52 -0.32 -1.12 0.38
C ASP A 52 0.41 -2.17 1.23
N PHE A 53 1.75 -2.16 1.19
CA PHE A 53 2.61 -3.03 2.00
C PHE A 53 2.89 -2.48 3.41
N GLN A 54 2.56 -1.22 3.69
CA GLN A 54 2.60 -0.65 5.05
C GLN A 54 1.42 -1.10 5.92
N ARG A 55 0.39 -1.73 5.32
CA ARG A 55 -0.64 -2.44 6.09
C ARG A 55 -0.02 -3.60 6.85
N ILE A 56 -0.15 -3.57 8.18
CA ILE A 56 0.34 -4.62 9.09
C ILE A 56 -0.13 -5.98 8.58
N SER A 57 0.81 -6.86 8.23
CA SER A 57 0.47 -8.24 7.86
C SER A 57 -0.23 -8.97 9.01
N LEU A 58 -1.17 -9.87 8.70
CA LEU A 58 -1.86 -10.69 9.73
C LEU A 58 -0.87 -11.42 10.66
N ARG A 59 0.27 -11.89 10.13
CA ARG A 59 1.33 -12.49 10.96
C ARG A 59 1.89 -11.49 11.97
N GLY A 60 2.21 -10.27 11.52
CA GLY A 60 2.71 -9.21 12.41
C GLY A 60 1.68 -8.80 13.47
N PHE A 61 0.41 -8.72 13.09
CA PHE A 61 -0.68 -8.43 14.01
C PHE A 61 -0.82 -9.52 15.10
N VAL A 62 -0.89 -10.80 14.70
CA VAL A 62 -1.02 -11.92 15.64
C VAL A 62 0.22 -12.09 16.51
N THR A 63 1.42 -11.85 15.99
CA THR A 63 2.65 -11.83 16.81
C THR A 63 2.54 -10.81 17.95
N LYS A 64 2.01 -9.61 17.70
CA LYS A 64 1.81 -8.61 18.77
C LYS A 64 0.84 -9.11 19.84
N ILE A 65 -0.27 -9.74 19.44
CA ILE A 65 -1.24 -10.33 20.37
C ILE A 65 -0.59 -11.42 21.23
N LEU A 66 0.16 -12.33 20.62
CA LEU A 66 0.82 -13.43 21.34
C LEU A 66 1.87 -12.92 22.33
N VAL A 67 2.68 -11.94 21.93
CA VAL A 67 3.68 -11.32 22.82
C VAL A 67 3.00 -10.65 24.01
N ALA A 68 1.88 -9.95 23.79
CA ALA A 68 1.09 -9.36 24.88
C ALA A 68 0.48 -10.41 25.80
N ALA A 69 0.11 -11.58 25.27
CA ALA A 69 -0.35 -12.74 26.03
C ALA A 69 0.79 -13.53 26.70
N GLY A 70 2.06 -13.11 26.54
CA GLY A 70 3.23 -13.74 27.15
C GLY A 70 3.94 -14.79 26.30
N ASP A 71 3.41 -15.15 25.12
CA ASP A 71 4.08 -16.06 24.19
C ASP A 71 5.00 -15.29 23.22
N LYS A 72 6.31 -15.43 23.44
CA LYS A 72 7.37 -14.78 22.64
C LYS A 72 7.88 -15.66 21.50
N ARG A 73 7.29 -16.84 21.27
CA ARG A 73 7.76 -17.75 20.23
C ARG A 73 7.45 -17.20 18.84
N PRO A 74 8.37 -17.32 17.86
CA PRO A 74 8.12 -16.85 16.51
C PRO A 74 7.08 -17.72 15.80
N LEU A 75 6.07 -17.09 15.19
CA LEU A 75 5.09 -17.77 14.35
C LEU A 75 5.75 -18.34 13.08
N GLY A 76 5.69 -19.66 12.89
CA GLY A 76 6.24 -20.33 11.70
C GLY A 76 5.53 -19.96 10.40
N LYS A 77 6.17 -20.17 9.24
CA LYS A 77 5.64 -19.76 7.91
C LYS A 77 4.23 -20.28 7.61
N LYS A 78 3.91 -21.51 8.05
CA LYS A 78 2.62 -22.18 7.85
C LYS A 78 1.68 -22.10 9.06
N TRP A 79 1.90 -21.16 9.98
CA TRP A 79 1.13 -21.09 11.22
C TRP A 79 -0.38 -20.98 10.98
N MET A 80 -0.81 -20.21 9.97
CA MET A 80 -2.22 -20.00 9.63
C MET A 80 -2.86 -21.27 9.08
N GLU A 81 -2.17 -21.98 8.17
CA GLU A 81 -2.62 -23.28 7.67
C GLU A 81 -2.79 -24.29 8.80
N GLY A 82 -1.80 -24.39 9.69
CA GLY A 82 -1.86 -25.29 10.85
C GLY A 82 -2.94 -24.90 11.84
N PHE A 83 -3.15 -23.60 12.07
CA PHE A 83 -4.21 -23.08 12.93
C PHE A 83 -5.60 -23.44 12.38
N LEU A 84 -5.84 -23.20 11.08
CA LEU A 84 -7.12 -23.53 10.43
C LEU A 84 -7.35 -25.04 10.34
N LYS A 85 -6.29 -25.84 10.17
CA LYS A 85 -6.38 -27.31 10.20
C LYS A 85 -6.81 -27.83 11.57
N ARG A 86 -6.30 -27.23 12.66
CA ARG A 86 -6.68 -27.59 14.04
C ARG A 86 -8.04 -27.03 14.45
N ASN A 87 -8.48 -25.94 13.84
CA ASN A 87 -9.74 -25.27 14.17
C ASN A 87 -10.67 -25.21 12.95
N PRO A 88 -11.21 -26.36 12.48
CA PRO A 88 -12.01 -26.42 11.26
C PRO A 88 -13.29 -25.57 11.32
N ALA A 89 -13.87 -25.39 12.51
CA ALA A 89 -15.02 -24.51 12.73
C ALA A 89 -14.73 -23.05 12.35
N VAL A 90 -13.49 -22.57 12.51
CA VAL A 90 -13.10 -21.20 12.13
C VAL A 90 -13.10 -21.02 10.61
N LYS A 91 -12.75 -22.08 9.87
CA LYS A 91 -12.74 -22.07 8.40
C LYS A 91 -14.15 -21.94 7.80
N THR A 92 -15.17 -22.44 8.50
CA THR A 92 -16.55 -22.50 8.02
C THR A 92 -17.44 -21.36 8.54
N LEU A 93 -16.91 -20.51 9.44
CA LEU A 93 -17.63 -19.33 9.91
C LEU A 93 -17.80 -18.34 8.75
N LYS A 94 -19.03 -18.24 8.24
CA LYS A 94 -19.41 -17.15 7.33
C LYS A 94 -19.30 -15.82 8.07
N SER A 95 -18.52 -14.90 7.54
CA SER A 95 -18.50 -13.53 8.01
C SER A 95 -19.91 -12.94 7.86
N LYS A 96 -20.54 -12.57 8.98
CA LYS A 96 -21.73 -11.72 8.95
C LYS A 96 -21.24 -10.29 8.69
N LYS A 97 -21.90 -9.53 7.81
CA LYS A 97 -21.62 -8.09 7.65
C LYS A 97 -21.69 -7.45 9.04
N ILE A 98 -20.56 -6.93 9.51
CA ILE A 98 -20.52 -6.19 10.78
C ILE A 98 -21.20 -4.85 10.52
N ASP A 99 -22.16 -4.49 11.37
CA ASP A 99 -22.80 -3.18 11.33
C ASP A 99 -21.73 -2.10 11.59
N TYR A 100 -21.53 -1.21 10.61
CA TYR A 100 -20.54 -0.14 10.67
C TYR A 100 -20.74 0.78 11.89
N LYS A 101 -21.97 0.87 12.42
CA LYS A 101 -22.29 1.62 13.64
C LYS A 101 -21.59 1.04 14.88
N ARG A 102 -21.34 -0.28 14.91
CA ARG A 102 -20.65 -0.96 16.02
C ARG A 102 -19.14 -0.73 16.03
N VAL A 103 -18.53 -0.42 14.88
CA VAL A 103 -17.07 -0.21 14.78
C VAL A 103 -16.66 1.17 15.31
N LYS A 104 -17.53 2.17 15.21
CA LYS A 104 -17.27 3.54 15.71
C LYS A 104 -17.26 3.64 17.24
N SER A 105 -18.03 2.83 17.96
CA SER A 105 -18.10 2.89 19.42
C SER A 105 -16.88 2.30 20.14
N VAL A 106 -16.03 1.55 19.42
CA VAL A 106 -14.83 0.91 20.00
C VAL A 106 -13.56 1.72 19.76
N THR A 107 -13.55 2.67 18.82
CA THR A 107 -12.28 3.19 18.28
C THR A 107 -11.92 4.65 18.57
N ILE A 108 -12.73 5.48 19.26
CA ILE A 108 -12.38 6.92 19.37
C ILE A 108 -12.45 7.58 20.78
N GLU A 109 -13.04 7.01 21.84
CA GLU A 109 -13.08 7.73 23.15
C GLU A 109 -12.37 7.03 24.32
N ALA A 110 -11.25 6.36 24.06
CA ALA A 110 -10.37 5.91 25.13
C ALA A 110 -8.91 5.89 24.67
N ILE A 111 -8.25 7.05 24.80
CA ILE A 111 -6.89 7.31 25.31
C ILE A 111 -6.58 8.79 25.05
#